data_AF-A0A318D1B3-F1
#
_entry.id   AF-A0A318D1B3-F1
#
_cell.length_a   1.000
_cell.length_b   1.000
_cell.length_c   1.000
_cell.angle_alpha   90.00
_cell.angle_beta   90.00
_cell.angle_gamma   90.00
#
_symmetry.space_group_name_H-M   'P 1'
#
loop_
_entity.id
_entity.type
_entity.pdbx_description
1 polymer ?
#
loop_
_entity_poly.entity_id
_entity_poly.type
_entity_poly.pdbx_seq_one_letter_code
_entity_poly.pdbx_strand_id
1 'polypeptide(L)' 'MGGERMIERALDSNIRDFEDAVLSEAGQLAKVESIVTRNMKDFAGSALKVLDPTEFLAQFNA' A
#
# COMPACT_ATOMS: atom_id res chain seq x y z
N MET A 1 -5.78 6.48 18.71
CA MET A 1 -4.30 6.41 18.81
C MET A 1 -3.88 5.00 18.39
N GLY A 2 -3.20 4.86 17.25
CA GLY A 2 -2.83 3.55 16.69
C GLY A 2 -1.56 3.58 15.84
N GLY A 3 -0.81 4.69 15.85
CA GLY A 3 0.41 4.85 15.06
C GLY A 3 1.57 3.98 15.52
N GLU A 4 1.66 3.65 16.81
CA GLU A 4 2.71 2.72 17.32
C GLU A 4 2.57 1.33 16.69
N ARG A 5 1.34 0.80 16.64
CA ARG A 5 1.05 -0.50 15.99
C ARG A 5 1.32 -0.51 14.49
N MET A 6 1.31 0.65 13.85
CA MET A 6 1.60 0.78 12.42
C MET A 6 3.10 0.58 12.16
N ILE A 7 3.94 1.19 13.00
CA ILE A 7 5.41 1.07 12.89
C ILE A 7 5.84 -0.37 13.14
N GLU A 8 5.29 -1.02 14.17
CA GLU A 8 5.55 -2.44 14.45
C GLU A 8 5.18 -3.34 13.26
N ARG A 9 4.00 -3.15 12.67
CA ARG A 9 3.56 -3.93 11.50
C ARG A 9 4.39 -3.64 10.25
N ALA A 10 4.83 -2.41 10.06
CA ALA A 10 5.72 -2.06 8.95
C ALA A 10 7.09 -2.74 9.09
N LEU A 11 7.60 -2.87 10.32
CA LEU A 11 8.83 -3.62 10.60
C LEU A 11 8.67 -5.13 10.35
N ASP A 12 7.49 -5.69 10.62
CA ASP A 12 7.16 -7.11 10.38
C ASP A 12 6.71 -7.41 8.94
N SER A 13 6.64 -6.40 8.06
CA SER A 13 6.11 -6.55 6.70
C SER A 13 7.12 -7.18 5.73
N ASN A 14 6.62 -7.82 4.67
CA ASN A 14 7.44 -8.37 3.58
C ASN A 14 7.90 -7.31 2.56
N ILE A 15 7.49 -6.04 2.72
CA ILE A 15 7.96 -4.93 1.91
C ILE A 15 9.36 -4.53 2.38
N ARG A 16 10.30 -4.49 1.43
CA ARG A 16 11.72 -4.27 1.73
C ARG A 16 12.04 -2.84 2.18
N ASP A 17 11.40 -1.85 1.56
CA ASP A 17 11.59 -0.46 1.94
C ASP A 17 10.64 -0.10 3.08
N PHE A 18 11.18 0.54 4.11
CA PHE A 18 10.40 0.89 5.29
C PHE A 18 9.37 1.97 4.97
N GLU A 19 9.66 2.93 4.08
CA GLU A 19 8.69 3.95 3.67
C GLU A 19 7.45 3.29 3.03
N ASP A 20 7.68 2.35 2.12
CA ASP A 20 6.60 1.65 1.43
C ASP A 20 5.81 0.72 2.37
N ALA A 21 6.48 0.07 3.31
CA ALA A 21 5.85 -0.73 4.36
C ALA A 21 4.92 0.13 5.23
N VAL A 22 5.40 1.30 5.66
CA VAL A 22 4.63 2.30 6.41
C VAL A 22 3.43 2.76 5.58
N LEU A 23 3.61 3.15 4.32
CA LEU A 23 2.50 3.58 3.46
C LEU A 23 1.44 2.48 3.26
N SER A 24 1.87 1.22 3.10
CA SER A 24 0.99 0.06 3.01
C SER A 24 0.15 -0.13 4.29
N GLU A 25 0.78 -0.08 5.46
CA GLU A 25 0.08 -0.20 6.74
C GLU A 25 -0.86 0.99 7.02
N ALA A 26 -0.46 2.21 6.64
CA ALA A 26 -1.33 3.38 6.72
C ALA A 26 -2.59 3.21 5.88
N GLY A 27 -2.45 2.73 4.64
CA GLY A 27 -3.57 2.45 3.76
C GLY A 27 -4.52 1.40 4.35
N GLN A 28 -3.99 0.34 4.96
CA GLN A 28 -4.81 -0.69 5.62
C GLN A 28 -5.60 -0.11 6.79
N LEU A 29 -4.96 0.70 7.64
CA LEU A 29 -5.62 1.36 8.77
C LEU A 29 -6.69 2.35 8.32
N ALA A 30 -6.44 3.06 7.23
CA ALA A 30 -7.38 3.98 6.60
C ALA A 30 -8.48 3.26 5.80
N LYS A 31 -8.39 1.94 5.62
CA LYS A 31 -9.33 1.11 4.84
C LYS A 31 -9.48 1.60 3.40
N VAL A 32 -8.38 2.02 2.78
CA VAL A 32 -8.40 2.37 1.35
C VAL A 32 -8.56 1.11 0.51
N GLU A 33 -9.14 1.25 -0.68
CA GLU A 33 -9.36 0.12 -1.60
C GLU A 33 -8.08 -0.29 -2.32
N SER A 34 -7.22 0.67 -2.65
CA SER A 34 -5.98 0.41 -3.37
C SER A 34 -4.93 1.49 -3.17
N ILE A 35 -3.66 1.12 -3.31
CA ILE A 35 -2.54 2.03 -3.54
C ILE A 35 -2.40 2.25 -5.04
N VAL A 36 -2.33 3.50 -5.49
CA VAL A 36 -2.05 3.84 -6.89
C VAL A 36 -0.62 4.40 -6.97
N THR A 37 0.26 3.74 -7.71
CA THR A 37 1.68 4.10 -7.81
C THR A 37 2.27 3.71 -9.16
N ARG A 38 3.28 4.45 -9.62
CA ARG A 38 4.05 4.04 -10.83
C ARG A 38 5.09 2.97 -10.55
N ASN A 39 5.31 2.60 -9.28
CA ASN A 39 6.36 1.67 -8.88
C ASN A 39 5.81 0.47 -8.09
N MET A 40 4.87 -0.27 -8.72
CA MET A 40 4.13 -1.35 -8.05
C MET A 40 5.03 -2.43 -7.43
N LYS A 41 6.22 -2.67 -8.00
CA LYS A 41 7.18 -3.68 -7.52
C LYS A 41 7.64 -3.44 -6.09
N ASP A 42 7.68 -2.19 -5.65
CA ASP A 42 8.11 -1.83 -4.30
C ASP A 42 7.06 -2.26 -3.27
N PHE A 43 5.80 -2.38 -3.68
CA PHE A 43 4.67 -2.80 -2.84
C PHE A 43 4.31 -4.28 -3.00
N ALA A 44 5.19 -5.13 -3.55
CA ALA A 44 4.88 -6.54 -3.84
C ALA A 44 4.47 -7.37 -2.60
N GLY A 45 4.80 -6.92 -1.39
CA GLY A 45 4.38 -7.52 -0.12
C GLY A 45 3.13 -6.90 0.52
N SER A 46 2.49 -5.92 -0.13
CA SER A 46 1.32 -5.22 0.43
C SER A 46 0.09 -6.14 0.47
N ALA A 47 -0.68 -6.04 1.54
CA ALA A 47 -2.01 -6.66 1.61
C ALA A 47 -3.08 -5.85 0.86
N LEU A 48 -2.76 -4.61 0.45
CA LEU A 48 -3.64 -3.78 -0.37
C LEU A 48 -3.48 -4.11 -1.85
N LYS A 49 -4.55 -3.92 -2.61
CA LYS A 49 -4.46 -3.91 -4.06
C LYS A 49 -3.54 -2.76 -4.49
N VAL A 50 -2.53 -3.07 -5.30
CA VAL A 50 -1.62 -2.07 -5.86
C VAL A 50 -1.94 -1.95 -7.35
N LEU A 51 -2.08 -0.73 -7.83
CA LEU A 51 -2.41 -0.42 -9.22
C LEU A 51 -1.42 0.59 -9.78
N ASP A 52 -1.09 0.47 -11.05
CA ASP A 52 -0.55 1.61 -11.78
C ASP A 52 -1.67 2.62 -12.15
N PRO A 53 -1.32 3.87 -12.50
CA PRO A 53 -2.32 4.88 -12.86
C PRO A 53 -3.20 4.49 -14.05
N THR A 54 -2.67 3.75 -15.01
CA THR A 54 -3.40 3.26 -16.18
C THR A 54 -4.43 2.21 -15.78
N GLU A 55 -4.04 1.24 -14.94
CA GLU A 55 -4.92 0.21 -14.39
C GLU A 55 -6.02 0.80 -13.50
N PHE A 56 -5.70 1.86 -12.74
CA PHE A 56 -6.69 2.59 -11.95
C PHE A 56 -7.72 3.29 -12.83
N LEU A 57 -7.27 4.06 -13.83
CA LEU A 57 -8.17 4.78 -14.74
C LEU A 57 -9.03 3.86 -15.60
N ALA A 58 -8.50 2.69 -15.99
CA ALA A 58 -9.24 1.70 -16.77
C ALA A 58 -10.49 1.17 -16.06
N GLN A 59 -10.58 1.27 -14.73
CA GLN A 59 -11.78 0.85 -13.97
C GLN A 59 -12.99 1.79 -14.16
N PHE A 60 -12.78 2.99 -14.72
CA PHE A 60 -13.84 3.98 -14.94
C PHE A 60 -14.22 4.14 -16.41
N ASN A 61 -13.45 3.53 -17.31
CA ASN A 61 -13.77 3.50 -18.73
C ASN A 61 -14.68 2.29 -19.00
N ALA A 62 -15.98 2.56 -19.13
CA ALA A 62 -16.98 1.59 -19.58
C ALA A 62 -16.88 1.37 -21.11
#